data_AF-A0A6A4GK24-F1
#
_entry.id   AF-A0A6A4GK24-F1
#
_cell.length_a   1.000
_cell.length_b   1.000
_cell.length_c   1.000
_cell.angle_alpha   90.00
_cell.angle_beta   90.00
_cell.angle_gamma   90.00
#
_symmetry.space_group_name_H-M   'P 1'
#
loop_
_entity.id
_entity.type
_entity.pdbx_description
1 polymer ?
#
loop_
_entity_poly.entity_id
_entity_poly.type
_entity_poly.pdbx_seq_one_letter_code
_entity_poly.pdbx_strand_id
1 'polypeptide(L)'
;MSDFDSPPASNNSPQAPLSPMSSLCVLMSRHGGGVVCDRTQFEQDDADPFAGDAANGASAVIDPVLISATPVNAMLDRVRTVKRLRVVSPESIRDFEAFEQAQSPPEHLAHIFLVALENRDALRLLTSSVDYRIPETLKTTCKDYAWVYVLSPTISQYKGKLGPANVLAAMCQLNVQNLPLPSETGRCNVIMECIKRGMTDACHNIKEKITLSVKSETAAHRDIAVLTRVCIATSKAKPTAALLIRIAFLQWQFTQFPTCVTDKFWNRADESLNKYRTEFKTATELQAAFTAIFDLDKETFGEPDLVLHPQVAVRDVDDWLLRINSAAAAPASV
;
A
#
# COMPACT_ATOMS: atom_id res chain seq x y z
N MET A 1 -16.20 17.84 -82.92
CA MET A 1 -15.73 16.59 -82.27
C MET A 1 -14.50 16.96 -81.47
N SER A 2 -14.70 17.16 -80.17
CA SER A 2 -13.66 17.56 -79.21
C SER A 2 -14.01 16.82 -77.93
N ASP A 3 -13.30 15.71 -77.70
CA ASP A 3 -13.44 14.85 -76.52
C ASP A 3 -12.76 15.52 -75.32
N PHE A 4 -13.54 15.72 -74.26
CA PHE A 4 -13.07 16.16 -72.96
C PHE A 4 -12.97 14.94 -72.04
N ASP A 5 -11.74 14.51 -71.77
CA ASP A 5 -11.43 13.45 -70.82
C ASP A 5 -11.67 13.95 -69.38
N SER A 6 -12.55 13.27 -68.65
CA SER A 6 -12.85 13.58 -67.25
C SER A 6 -11.90 12.82 -66.31
N PRO A 7 -11.39 13.45 -65.24
CA PRO A 7 -10.48 12.77 -64.31
C PRO A 7 -11.23 11.77 -63.42
N PRO A 8 -10.58 10.66 -63.01
CA PRO A 8 -11.20 9.63 -62.20
C PRO A 8 -11.44 10.10 -60.76
N ALA A 9 -12.61 9.74 -60.24
CA ALA A 9 -13.03 10.02 -58.87
C ALA A 9 -12.08 9.38 -57.84
N SER A 10 -11.50 10.19 -56.95
CA SER A 10 -10.67 9.71 -55.83
C SER A 10 -11.55 9.00 -54.80
N ASN A 11 -11.37 7.69 -54.67
CA ASN A 11 -12.09 6.85 -53.75
C ASN A 11 -11.51 6.99 -52.33
N ASN A 12 -11.94 8.02 -51.59
CA ASN A 12 -11.57 8.21 -50.18
C ASN A 12 -12.46 7.34 -49.28
N SER A 13 -12.13 6.06 -49.17
CA SER A 13 -12.69 5.21 -48.12
C SER A 13 -12.17 5.69 -46.75
N PRO A 14 -13.04 5.92 -45.75
CA PRO A 14 -12.61 6.31 -44.42
C PRO A 14 -11.75 5.18 -43.80
N GLN A 15 -10.46 5.46 -43.59
CA GLN A 15 -9.58 4.57 -42.84
C GLN A 15 -10.17 4.32 -41.46
N ALA A 16 -10.35 3.04 -41.11
CA ALA A 16 -10.72 2.65 -39.76
C ALA A 16 -9.67 3.23 -38.78
N PRO A 17 -10.09 3.80 -37.64
CA PRO A 17 -9.15 4.35 -36.66
C PRO A 17 -8.17 3.27 -36.25
N LEU A 18 -6.89 3.49 -36.55
CA LEU A 18 -5.80 2.59 -36.17
C LEU A 18 -5.87 2.36 -34.66
N SER A 19 -5.68 1.10 -34.24
CA SER A 19 -5.54 0.77 -32.84
C SER A 19 -4.46 1.67 -32.22
N PRO A 20 -4.68 2.30 -31.05
CA PRO A 20 -3.70 3.19 -30.40
C PRO A 20 -2.32 2.56 -30.25
N MET A 21 -2.25 1.21 -30.20
CA MET A 21 -1.01 0.45 -30.15
C MET A 21 -0.29 0.36 -31.48
N SER A 22 -1.01 0.27 -32.60
CA SER A 22 -0.40 0.31 -33.92
C SER A 22 0.29 1.66 -34.15
N SER A 23 -0.33 2.75 -33.69
CA SER A 23 0.28 4.08 -33.69
C SER A 23 1.53 4.14 -32.80
N LEU A 24 1.51 3.48 -31.62
CA LEU A 24 2.67 3.43 -30.73
C LEU A 24 3.83 2.63 -31.33
N CYS A 25 3.58 1.46 -31.93
CA CYS A 25 4.61 0.67 -32.59
C CYS A 25 5.22 1.41 -33.80
N VAL A 26 4.42 2.18 -34.52
CA VAL A 26 4.91 3.07 -35.59
C VAL A 26 5.76 4.21 -35.01
N LEU A 27 5.36 4.80 -33.87
CA LEU A 27 6.11 5.83 -33.15
C LEU A 27 7.47 5.30 -32.64
N MET A 28 7.48 4.13 -32.01
CA MET A 28 8.71 3.47 -31.54
C MET A 28 9.63 3.12 -32.70
N SER A 29 9.08 2.69 -33.84
CA SER A 29 9.85 2.47 -35.07
C SER A 29 10.49 3.74 -35.63
N ARG A 30 9.89 4.92 -35.41
CA ARG A 30 10.45 6.22 -35.84
C ARG A 30 11.58 6.73 -34.94
N HIS A 31 11.67 6.28 -33.69
CA HIS A 31 12.63 6.77 -32.69
C HIS A 31 13.83 5.84 -32.46
N GLY A 32 13.95 4.71 -33.18
CA GLY A 32 14.99 3.69 -33.01
C GLY A 32 16.43 4.07 -33.41
N GLY A 33 16.81 5.35 -33.41
CA GLY A 33 18.13 5.83 -33.84
C GLY A 33 19.01 6.48 -32.75
N GLY A 34 18.65 6.37 -31.47
CA GLY A 34 19.33 7.07 -30.37
C GLY A 34 20.12 6.14 -29.44
N VAL A 35 21.42 6.45 -29.27
CA VAL A 35 22.40 5.76 -28.41
C VAL A 35 21.88 5.64 -26.96
N VAL A 36 21.69 4.40 -26.49
CA VAL A 36 21.37 4.09 -25.09
C VAL A 36 22.65 4.18 -24.26
N CYS A 37 22.65 5.08 -23.27
CA CYS A 37 23.71 5.25 -22.30
C CYS A 37 23.56 4.19 -21.20
N ASP A 38 24.53 3.29 -21.12
CA ASP A 38 24.62 2.20 -20.15
C ASP A 38 25.10 2.74 -18.79
N ARG A 39 24.37 2.45 -17.72
CA ARG A 39 24.83 2.70 -16.33
C ARG A 39 24.30 1.64 -15.39
N THR A 40 25.20 0.71 -15.11
CA THR A 40 25.34 -0.29 -14.03
C THR A 40 24.79 0.19 -12.66
N GLN A 41 24.44 -0.65 -11.66
CA GLN A 41 25.18 -1.78 -11.07
C GLN A 41 24.30 -2.36 -9.92
N PHE A 42 24.23 -3.67 -9.75
CA PHE A 42 23.61 -4.32 -8.57
C PHE A 42 24.72 -5.16 -7.91
N GLU A 43 25.20 -4.71 -6.74
CA GLU A 43 26.13 -5.47 -5.90
C GLU A 43 25.33 -6.23 -4.83
N GLN A 44 25.79 -7.45 -4.59
CA GLN A 44 25.21 -8.50 -3.77
C GLN A 44 26.20 -8.74 -2.64
N ASP A 45 25.81 -8.48 -1.39
CA ASP A 45 26.66 -8.67 -0.22
C ASP A 45 26.01 -9.66 0.75
N ASP A 46 26.65 -10.82 0.86
CA ASP A 46 26.40 -11.90 1.83
C ASP A 46 27.37 -11.72 3.01
N ALA A 47 26.85 -11.55 4.23
CA ALA A 47 27.52 -11.97 5.48
C ALA A 47 26.61 -11.75 6.70
N ASP A 48 26.22 -12.84 7.36
CA ASP A 48 25.54 -12.84 8.67
C ASP A 48 26.58 -13.16 9.78
N PRO A 49 26.90 -12.23 10.71
CA PRO A 49 27.98 -12.41 11.68
C PRO A 49 27.54 -12.88 13.08
N PHE A 50 26.32 -13.39 13.28
CA PHE A 50 25.84 -13.77 14.62
C PHE A 50 25.85 -15.29 14.89
N ALA A 51 27.05 -15.85 14.98
CA ALA A 51 27.28 -17.10 15.72
C ALA A 51 28.18 -16.78 16.93
N GLY A 52 27.59 -16.77 18.14
CA GLY A 52 28.30 -16.44 19.36
C GLY A 52 27.59 -16.90 20.63
N ASP A 53 28.08 -18.02 21.14
CA ASP A 53 28.08 -18.57 22.51
C ASP A 53 27.32 -17.85 23.64
N ALA A 54 26.53 -18.64 24.38
CA ALA A 54 26.30 -18.41 25.80
C ALA A 54 26.21 -19.74 26.56
N ALA A 55 27.26 -20.02 27.32
CA ALA A 55 27.37 -21.09 28.30
C ALA A 55 26.83 -20.67 29.68
N ASN A 56 26.59 -21.70 30.51
CA ASN A 56 26.59 -21.70 31.98
C ASN A 56 25.47 -20.97 32.74
N GLY A 57 24.38 -21.71 32.98
CA GLY A 57 23.48 -21.48 34.12
C GLY A 57 23.77 -22.51 35.22
N ALA A 58 24.33 -22.03 36.33
CA ALA A 58 24.65 -22.83 37.51
C ALA A 58 23.38 -23.41 38.17
N SER A 59 23.41 -24.71 38.45
CA SER A 59 22.39 -25.44 39.21
C SER A 59 22.48 -25.06 40.68
N ALA A 60 21.52 -24.27 41.17
CA ALA A 60 21.35 -24.03 42.60
C ALA A 60 20.70 -25.27 43.23
N VAL A 61 21.51 -26.00 44.00
CA VAL A 61 21.07 -27.08 44.89
C VAL A 61 20.10 -26.48 45.91
N ILE A 62 18.84 -26.88 45.86
CA ILE A 62 17.83 -26.54 46.86
C ILE A 62 18.01 -27.51 48.03
N ASP A 63 18.44 -26.97 49.17
CA ASP A 63 18.59 -27.66 50.45
C ASP A 63 17.21 -28.14 50.96
N PRO A 64 16.99 -29.44 51.24
CA PRO A 64 15.67 -29.99 51.55
C PRO A 64 15.41 -30.09 53.06
N VAL A 65 15.81 -29.10 53.87
CA VAL A 65 15.61 -29.15 55.33
C VAL A 65 15.24 -27.78 55.89
N LEU A 66 13.97 -27.39 55.72
CA LEU A 66 13.23 -26.50 56.62
C LEU A 66 11.76 -26.39 56.17
N ILE A 67 11.02 -27.49 56.23
CA ILE A 67 9.55 -27.49 56.16
C ILE A 67 9.03 -27.96 57.52
N SER A 68 8.92 -27.03 58.45
CA SER A 68 8.16 -27.21 59.70
C SER A 68 7.22 -26.02 59.94
N ALA A 69 6.51 -25.63 58.88
CA ALA A 69 5.18 -25.04 58.90
C ALA A 69 4.65 -25.20 57.47
N THR A 70 3.51 -25.85 57.28
CA THR A 70 2.96 -26.11 55.94
C THR A 70 2.82 -24.79 55.17
N PRO A 71 3.47 -24.62 54.00
CA PRO A 71 3.43 -23.39 53.19
C PRO A 71 2.02 -22.87 52.89
N VAL A 72 1.05 -23.78 52.93
CA VAL A 72 -0.38 -23.53 52.72
C VAL A 72 -0.99 -22.67 53.83
N ASN A 73 -0.64 -22.88 55.11
CA ASN A 73 -1.24 -22.11 56.21
C ASN A 73 -0.77 -20.65 56.21
N ALA A 74 0.52 -20.43 55.97
CA ALA A 74 1.07 -19.07 55.82
C ALA A 74 0.52 -18.36 54.57
N MET A 75 0.26 -19.12 53.50
CA MET A 75 -0.42 -18.60 52.31
C MET A 75 -1.87 -18.21 52.64
N LEU A 76 -2.64 -19.05 53.35
CA LEU A 76 -4.02 -18.78 53.73
C LEU A 76 -4.15 -17.54 54.63
N ASP A 77 -3.25 -17.36 55.61
CA ASP A 77 -3.27 -16.17 56.48
C ASP A 77 -2.94 -14.88 55.71
N ARG A 78 -1.99 -14.95 54.78
CA ARG A 78 -1.69 -13.82 53.88
C ARG A 78 -2.87 -13.52 52.96
N VAL A 79 -3.55 -14.55 52.48
CA VAL A 79 -4.72 -14.45 51.60
C VAL A 79 -5.94 -13.85 52.33
N ARG A 80 -6.21 -14.24 53.58
CA ARG A 80 -7.20 -13.59 54.46
C ARG A 80 -6.90 -12.13 54.74
N THR A 81 -5.62 -11.80 54.92
CA THR A 81 -5.17 -10.41 55.14
C THR A 81 -5.44 -9.56 53.90
N VAL A 82 -5.16 -10.06 52.70
CA VAL A 82 -5.47 -9.38 51.45
C VAL A 82 -6.99 -9.17 51.26
N LYS A 83 -7.84 -10.16 51.62
CA LYS A 83 -9.31 -10.03 51.58
C LYS A 83 -9.80 -8.84 52.41
N ARG A 84 -9.28 -8.63 53.62
CA ARG A 84 -9.67 -7.50 54.50
C ARG A 84 -9.29 -6.13 53.96
N LEU A 85 -8.30 -6.07 53.07
CA LEU A 85 -7.75 -4.82 52.52
C LEU A 85 -8.37 -4.43 51.17
N ARG A 86 -9.28 -5.24 50.62
CA ARG A 86 -9.89 -5.01 49.29
C ARG A 86 -11.41 -5.00 49.41
N VAL A 87 -12.03 -4.06 48.70
CA VAL A 87 -13.49 -4.10 48.46
C VAL A 87 -13.71 -5.10 47.33
N VAL A 88 -14.28 -6.25 47.65
CA VAL A 88 -14.60 -7.34 46.71
C VAL A 88 -16.12 -7.56 46.65
N SER A 89 -16.61 -8.04 45.51
CA SER A 89 -18.04 -8.33 45.34
C SER A 89 -18.51 -9.47 46.26
N PRO A 90 -19.80 -9.54 46.63
CA PRO A 90 -20.36 -10.67 47.38
C PRO A 90 -20.12 -12.03 46.69
N GLU A 91 -20.12 -12.07 45.36
CA GLU A 91 -19.82 -13.25 44.55
C GLU A 91 -18.37 -13.69 44.75
N SER A 92 -17.42 -12.76 44.60
CA SER A 92 -15.99 -13.04 44.79
C SER A 92 -15.64 -13.48 46.22
N ILE A 93 -16.42 -13.04 47.21
CA ILE A 93 -16.28 -13.50 48.60
C ILE A 93 -16.68 -14.98 48.72
N ARG A 94 -17.76 -15.41 48.05
CA ARG A 94 -18.19 -16.82 48.04
C ARG A 94 -17.19 -17.71 47.32
N ASP A 95 -16.69 -17.28 46.16
CA ASP A 95 -15.69 -18.03 45.39
C ASP A 95 -14.38 -18.18 46.17
N PHE A 96 -14.01 -17.13 46.90
CA PHE A 96 -12.86 -17.15 47.79
C PHE A 96 -13.06 -18.12 48.97
N GLU A 97 -14.23 -18.13 49.59
CA GLU A 97 -14.53 -19.04 50.69
C GLU A 97 -14.56 -20.51 50.21
N ALA A 98 -15.05 -20.75 48.99
CA ALA A 98 -14.97 -22.06 48.34
C ALA A 98 -13.51 -22.48 48.09
N PHE A 99 -12.66 -21.56 47.63
CA PHE A 99 -11.23 -21.80 47.50
C PHE A 99 -10.58 -22.10 48.85
N GLU A 100 -10.96 -21.40 49.92
CA GLU A 100 -10.42 -21.59 51.27
C GLU A 100 -10.81 -22.93 51.90
N GLN A 101 -11.95 -23.49 51.50
CA GLN A 101 -12.49 -24.76 51.96
C GLN A 101 -11.96 -25.98 51.17
N ALA A 102 -11.19 -25.77 50.10
CA ALA A 102 -10.55 -26.85 49.36
C ALA A 102 -9.61 -27.65 50.28
N GLN A 103 -9.71 -28.98 50.23
CA GLN A 103 -9.07 -29.87 51.20
C GLN A 103 -7.66 -30.28 50.78
N SER A 104 -7.29 -30.02 49.53
CA SER A 104 -6.05 -30.51 48.96
C SER A 104 -5.36 -29.48 48.04
N PRO A 105 -4.01 -29.46 47.97
CA PRO A 105 -3.27 -28.62 47.03
C PRO A 105 -3.70 -28.78 45.56
N PRO A 106 -4.02 -29.99 45.04
CA PRO A 106 -4.58 -30.16 43.70
C PRO A 106 -5.91 -29.42 43.48
N GLU A 107 -6.79 -29.38 44.47
CA GLU A 107 -8.06 -28.65 44.36
C GLU A 107 -7.82 -27.14 44.26
N HIS A 108 -6.90 -26.57 45.03
CA HIS A 108 -6.52 -25.16 44.88
C HIS A 108 -5.96 -24.85 43.49
N LEU A 109 -5.09 -25.72 42.95
CA LEU A 109 -4.56 -25.55 41.59
C LEU A 109 -5.66 -25.62 40.53
N ALA A 110 -6.62 -26.53 40.68
CA ALA A 110 -7.77 -26.64 39.78
C ALA A 110 -8.62 -25.36 39.79
N HIS A 111 -8.87 -24.77 40.97
CA HIS A 111 -9.58 -23.50 41.08
C HIS A 111 -8.82 -22.34 40.41
N ILE A 112 -7.51 -22.23 40.63
CA ILE A 112 -6.68 -21.19 39.99
C ILE A 112 -6.73 -21.34 38.47
N PHE A 113 -6.62 -22.57 37.96
CA PHE A 113 -6.67 -22.85 36.54
C PHE A 113 -8.04 -22.50 35.93
N LEU A 114 -9.14 -22.84 36.62
CA LEU A 114 -10.49 -22.49 36.18
C LEU A 114 -10.68 -20.97 36.08
N VAL A 115 -10.30 -20.23 37.13
CA VAL A 115 -10.38 -18.75 37.13
C VAL A 115 -9.50 -18.15 36.02
N ALA A 116 -8.34 -18.74 35.74
CA ALA A 116 -7.50 -18.30 34.63
C ALA A 116 -8.18 -18.53 33.27
N LEU A 117 -8.91 -19.64 33.09
CA LEU A 117 -9.70 -19.89 31.89
C LEU A 117 -10.89 -18.93 31.77
N GLU A 118 -11.62 -18.68 32.86
CA GLU A 118 -12.72 -17.71 32.90
C GLU A 118 -12.23 -16.30 32.56
N ASN A 119 -11.11 -15.87 33.15
CA ASN A 119 -10.48 -14.59 32.82
C ASN A 119 -10.06 -14.54 31.35
N ARG A 120 -9.49 -15.62 30.80
CA ARG A 120 -9.14 -15.70 29.37
C ARG A 120 -10.39 -15.53 28.50
N ASP A 121 -11.49 -16.18 28.85
CA ASP A 121 -12.72 -16.14 28.06
C ASP A 121 -13.47 -14.79 28.23
N ALA A 122 -13.46 -14.20 29.42
CA ALA A 122 -13.94 -12.84 29.66
C ALA A 122 -13.11 -11.79 28.90
N LEU A 123 -11.78 -11.92 28.90
CA LEU A 123 -10.90 -11.06 28.11
C LEU A 123 -11.15 -11.24 26.60
N ARG A 124 -11.43 -12.47 26.12
CA ARG A 124 -11.88 -12.71 24.75
C ARG A 124 -13.20 -12.01 24.43
N LEU A 125 -14.18 -12.05 25.35
CA LEU A 125 -15.46 -11.36 25.18
C LEU A 125 -15.27 -9.84 25.13
N LEU A 126 -14.46 -9.28 26.03
CA LEU A 126 -14.13 -7.85 26.05
C LEU A 126 -13.35 -7.41 24.80
N THR A 127 -12.46 -8.26 24.28
CA THR A 127 -11.75 -7.97 23.03
C THR A 127 -12.62 -8.17 21.78
N SER A 128 -13.67 -8.99 21.86
CA SER A 128 -14.64 -9.17 20.77
C SER A 128 -15.70 -8.07 20.66
N SER A 129 -15.91 -7.27 21.73
CA SER A 129 -17.03 -6.32 21.83
C SER A 129 -16.66 -4.85 21.60
N VAL A 130 -15.38 -4.51 21.44
CA VAL A 130 -14.97 -3.14 21.10
C VAL A 130 -14.69 -3.05 19.61
N ASP A 131 -15.61 -2.43 18.87
CA ASP A 131 -15.39 -2.04 17.47
C ASP A 131 -14.07 -1.29 17.37
N TYR A 132 -13.11 -1.88 16.65
CA TYR A 132 -11.81 -1.27 16.48
C TYR A 132 -11.94 0.07 15.76
N ARG A 133 -11.57 1.14 16.45
CA ARG A 133 -11.54 2.50 15.90
C ARG A 133 -10.11 2.87 15.53
N ILE A 134 -9.89 3.15 14.25
CA ILE A 134 -8.60 3.65 13.77
C ILE A 134 -8.29 5.01 14.42
N PRO A 135 -7.12 5.18 15.06
CA PRO A 135 -6.64 6.49 15.51
C PRO A 135 -6.59 7.51 14.36
N GLU A 136 -6.93 8.77 14.63
CA GLU A 136 -7.04 9.79 13.57
C GLU A 136 -5.69 10.07 12.86
N THR A 137 -4.59 9.98 13.62
CA THR A 137 -3.23 10.05 13.08
C THR A 137 -2.98 8.92 12.08
N LEU A 138 -3.32 7.68 12.44
CA LEU A 138 -3.16 6.53 11.56
C LEU A 138 -4.05 6.61 10.32
N LYS A 139 -5.28 7.15 10.42
CA LYS A 139 -6.12 7.38 9.23
C LYS A 139 -5.45 8.33 8.24
N THR A 140 -4.84 9.41 8.74
CA THR A 140 -4.10 10.37 7.91
C THR A 140 -2.91 9.68 7.24
N THR A 141 -2.15 8.86 7.99
CA THR A 141 -1.06 8.07 7.44
C THR A 141 -1.53 7.06 6.38
N CYS A 142 -2.63 6.33 6.63
CA CYS A 142 -3.22 5.43 5.63
C CYS A 142 -3.59 6.17 4.35
N LYS A 143 -4.13 7.39 4.46
CA LYS A 143 -4.45 8.24 3.30
C LYS A 143 -3.18 8.65 2.56
N ASP A 144 -2.16 9.16 3.24
CA ASP A 144 -0.90 9.56 2.61
C ASP A 144 -0.26 8.40 1.84
N TYR A 145 -0.22 7.21 2.45
CA TYR A 145 0.31 6.00 1.83
C TYR A 145 -0.54 5.52 0.63
N ALA A 146 -1.87 5.59 0.74
CA ALA A 146 -2.78 5.27 -0.35
C ALA A 146 -2.56 6.19 -1.57
N TRP A 147 -2.38 7.49 -1.33
CA TRP A 147 -2.10 8.47 -2.38
C TRP A 147 -0.76 8.20 -3.07
N VAL A 148 0.30 7.96 -2.31
CA VAL A 148 1.61 7.61 -2.86
C VAL A 148 1.54 6.32 -3.67
N TYR A 149 0.82 5.31 -3.20
CA TYR A 149 0.63 4.06 -3.93
C TYR A 149 -0.07 4.28 -5.27
N VAL A 150 -1.17 5.03 -5.30
CA VAL A 150 -1.90 5.36 -6.54
C VAL A 150 -1.02 6.15 -7.51
N LEU A 151 -0.22 7.09 -7.01
CA LEU A 151 0.71 7.88 -7.81
C LEU A 151 2.01 7.13 -8.15
N SER A 152 2.18 5.88 -7.70
CA SER A 152 3.43 5.17 -7.95
C SER A 152 3.68 4.98 -9.46
N PRO A 153 4.88 5.33 -9.97
CA PRO A 153 5.25 5.09 -11.37
C PRO A 153 5.19 3.61 -11.76
N THR A 154 5.35 2.70 -10.80
CA THR A 154 5.43 1.25 -11.01
C THR A 154 4.11 0.53 -10.76
N ILE A 155 3.03 1.24 -10.43
CA ILE A 155 1.75 0.62 -10.04
C ILE A 155 1.25 -0.40 -11.06
N SER A 156 0.96 -1.61 -10.59
CA SER A 156 0.45 -2.71 -11.41
C SER A 156 -0.96 -2.45 -11.92
N GLN A 157 -1.83 -1.96 -11.05
CA GLN A 157 -3.25 -1.74 -11.29
C GLN A 157 -3.81 -0.69 -10.31
N TYR A 158 -4.75 0.13 -10.76
CA TYR A 158 -5.44 1.15 -9.97
C TYR A 158 -6.66 0.57 -9.23
N LYS A 159 -7.39 -0.38 -9.83
CA LYS A 159 -8.63 -0.97 -9.26
C LYS A 159 -8.47 -2.42 -8.77
N GLY A 160 -7.24 -2.80 -8.40
CA GLY A 160 -6.93 -4.12 -7.88
C GLY A 160 -7.41 -4.37 -6.45
N LYS A 161 -7.83 -5.61 -6.16
CA LYS A 161 -8.13 -6.05 -4.78
C LYS A 161 -6.90 -6.06 -3.87
N LEU A 162 -5.71 -6.21 -4.44
CA LEU A 162 -4.46 -6.36 -3.71
C LEU A 162 -3.81 -5.03 -3.34
N GLY A 163 -4.24 -3.91 -3.95
CA GLY A 163 -3.67 -2.59 -3.66
C GLY A 163 -3.68 -2.25 -2.16
N PRO A 164 -4.84 -2.32 -1.47
CA PRO A 164 -4.91 -2.06 -0.03
C PRO A 164 -4.04 -3.00 0.81
N ALA A 165 -3.95 -4.28 0.42
CA ALA A 165 -3.12 -5.27 1.10
C ALA A 165 -1.62 -4.97 0.93
N ASN A 166 -1.18 -4.59 -0.27
CA ASN A 166 0.21 -4.20 -0.57
C ASN A 166 0.62 -2.95 0.21
N VAL A 167 -0.27 -1.96 0.30
CA VAL A 167 -0.04 -0.75 1.12
C VAL A 167 0.10 -1.11 2.59
N LEU A 168 -0.82 -1.92 3.13
CA LEU A 168 -0.75 -2.36 4.53
C LEU A 168 0.55 -3.13 4.81
N ALA A 169 0.93 -4.06 3.93
CA ALA A 169 2.18 -4.81 4.07
C ALA A 169 3.41 -3.88 4.08
N ALA A 170 3.44 -2.88 3.20
CA ALA A 170 4.51 -1.89 3.18
C ALA A 170 4.53 -1.01 4.44
N MET A 171 3.36 -0.60 4.96
CA MET A 171 3.26 0.13 6.23
C MET A 171 3.79 -0.71 7.41
N CYS A 172 3.51 -2.02 7.45
CA CYS A 172 4.06 -2.94 8.45
C CYS A 172 5.59 -3.04 8.33
N GLN A 173 6.13 -3.20 7.12
CA GLN A 173 7.58 -3.26 6.88
C GLN A 173 8.32 -1.96 7.23
N LEU A 174 7.61 -0.83 7.18
CA LEU A 174 8.09 0.49 7.57
C LEU A 174 7.88 0.79 9.07
N ASN A 175 7.39 -0.18 9.85
CA ASN A 175 7.13 -0.06 11.29
C ASN A 175 6.24 1.16 11.63
N VAL A 176 5.21 1.44 10.81
CA VAL A 176 4.24 2.50 11.11
C VAL A 176 3.55 2.20 12.44
N GLN A 177 3.56 3.17 13.34
CA GLN A 177 3.02 2.99 14.69
C GLN A 177 1.50 2.78 14.70
N ASN A 178 1.01 2.08 15.73
CA ASN A 178 -0.42 1.81 15.98
C ASN A 178 -1.10 0.91 14.95
N LEU A 179 -0.34 0.25 14.08
CA LEU A 179 -0.88 -0.81 13.24
C LEU A 179 -1.26 -2.04 14.08
N PRO A 180 -2.39 -2.70 13.77
CA PRO A 180 -2.73 -3.99 14.36
C PRO A 180 -1.70 -5.06 13.95
N LEU A 181 -1.55 -6.09 14.78
CA LEU A 181 -0.72 -7.24 14.46
C LEU A 181 -1.34 -8.01 13.28
N PRO A 182 -0.53 -8.67 12.42
CA PRO A 182 -1.05 -9.44 11.29
C PRO A 182 -2.05 -10.54 11.69
N SER A 183 -1.97 -11.04 12.92
CA SER A 183 -2.93 -12.01 13.49
C SER A 183 -4.31 -11.42 13.78
N GLU A 184 -4.44 -10.10 13.91
CA GLU A 184 -5.69 -9.39 14.20
C GLU A 184 -6.47 -9.08 12.90
N THR A 185 -6.84 -10.13 12.16
CA THR A 185 -7.43 -10.04 10.81
C THR A 185 -8.61 -9.06 10.72
N GLY A 186 -9.50 -9.05 11.71
CA GLY A 186 -10.62 -8.10 11.77
C GLY A 186 -10.18 -6.64 11.81
N ARG A 187 -9.15 -6.30 12.59
CA ARG A 187 -8.61 -4.93 12.68
C ARG A 187 -7.84 -4.55 11.42
N CYS A 188 -7.06 -5.48 10.88
CA CYS A 188 -6.40 -5.32 9.58
C CYS A 188 -7.40 -5.01 8.46
N ASN A 189 -8.57 -5.68 8.45
CA ASN A 189 -9.63 -5.41 7.47
C ASN A 189 -10.17 -3.97 7.57
N VAL A 190 -10.34 -3.44 8.78
CA VAL A 190 -10.76 -2.05 8.99
C VAL A 190 -9.72 -1.06 8.44
N ILE A 191 -8.43 -1.33 8.64
CA ILE A 191 -7.33 -0.52 8.07
C ILE A 191 -7.32 -0.62 6.53
N MET A 192 -7.46 -1.82 5.97
CA MET A 192 -7.50 -2.01 4.51
C MET A 192 -8.67 -1.25 3.86
N GLU A 193 -9.85 -1.22 4.50
CA GLU A 193 -10.98 -0.45 3.98
C GLU A 193 -10.74 1.07 4.05
N CYS A 194 -10.01 1.55 5.07
CA CYS A 194 -9.56 2.93 5.16
C CYS A 194 -8.58 3.28 4.02
N ILE A 195 -7.59 2.43 3.77
CA ILE A 195 -6.62 2.59 2.68
C ILE A 195 -7.34 2.59 1.32
N LYS A 196 -8.24 1.63 1.10
CA LYS A 196 -9.02 1.51 -0.15
C LYS A 196 -9.85 2.76 -0.43
N ARG A 197 -10.46 3.36 0.60
CA ARG A 197 -11.16 4.64 0.48
C ARG A 197 -10.20 5.75 0.06
N GLY A 198 -9.04 5.85 0.72
CA GLY A 198 -7.99 6.80 0.34
C GLY A 198 -7.52 6.65 -1.11
N MET A 199 -7.37 5.40 -1.58
CA MET A 199 -7.01 5.11 -2.98
C MET A 199 -8.13 5.55 -3.95
N THR A 200 -9.39 5.30 -3.58
CA THR A 200 -10.55 5.72 -4.38
C THR A 200 -10.62 7.24 -4.50
N ASP A 201 -10.41 7.94 -3.39
CA ASP A 201 -10.37 9.42 -3.36
C ASP A 201 -9.22 9.97 -4.21
N ALA A 202 -8.03 9.36 -4.12
CA ALA A 202 -6.86 9.74 -4.93
C ALA A 202 -7.14 9.55 -6.44
N CYS A 203 -7.66 8.39 -6.83
CA CYS A 203 -8.09 8.11 -8.20
C CYS A 203 -9.15 9.11 -8.67
N HIS A 204 -10.15 9.44 -7.84
CA HIS A 204 -11.15 10.44 -8.22
C HIS A 204 -10.51 11.81 -8.50
N ASN A 205 -9.66 12.28 -7.58
CA ASN A 205 -8.99 13.57 -7.70
C ASN A 205 -8.06 13.65 -8.92
N ILE A 206 -7.20 12.64 -9.13
CA ILE A 206 -6.28 12.60 -10.28
C ILE A 206 -7.06 12.64 -11.59
N LYS A 207 -8.14 11.85 -11.71
CA LYS A 207 -8.99 11.84 -12.90
C LYS A 207 -9.63 13.20 -13.16
N GLU A 208 -10.12 13.86 -12.11
CA GLU A 208 -10.68 15.21 -12.20
C GLU A 208 -9.65 16.21 -12.75
N LYS A 209 -8.41 16.20 -12.23
CA LYS A 209 -7.35 17.11 -12.68
C LYS A 209 -6.93 16.86 -14.12
N ILE A 210 -6.80 15.59 -14.52
CA ILE A 210 -6.53 15.22 -15.92
C ILE A 210 -7.68 15.67 -16.83
N THR A 211 -8.93 15.46 -16.41
CA THR A 211 -10.11 15.88 -17.18
C THR A 211 -10.11 17.39 -17.43
N LEU A 212 -9.78 18.18 -16.41
CA LEU A 212 -9.68 19.64 -16.52
C LEU A 212 -8.54 20.06 -17.44
N SER A 213 -7.38 19.41 -17.34
CA SER A 213 -6.22 19.70 -18.20
C SER A 213 -6.51 19.42 -19.68
N VAL A 214 -7.15 18.29 -19.99
CA VAL A 214 -7.42 17.91 -21.40
C VAL A 214 -8.58 18.71 -22.01
N LYS A 215 -9.65 19.02 -21.26
CA LYS A 215 -10.85 19.66 -21.81
C LYS A 215 -10.75 21.16 -22.01
N SER A 216 -9.88 21.84 -21.27
CA SER A 216 -9.78 23.29 -21.33
C SER A 216 -8.55 23.67 -22.16
N GLU A 217 -8.77 24.13 -23.39
CA GLU A 217 -7.69 24.55 -24.30
C GLU A 217 -6.84 25.69 -23.71
N THR A 218 -7.43 26.49 -22.81
CA THR A 218 -6.78 27.57 -22.05
C THR A 218 -6.35 27.15 -20.64
N ALA A 219 -6.36 25.85 -20.32
CA ALA A 219 -5.98 25.39 -18.99
C ALA A 219 -4.54 25.79 -18.65
N ALA A 220 -4.36 26.42 -17.49
CA ALA A 220 -3.05 26.74 -16.94
C ALA A 220 -2.22 25.50 -16.56
N HIS A 221 -2.74 24.29 -16.75
CA HIS A 221 -2.13 23.01 -16.36
C HIS A 221 -2.00 22.06 -17.54
N ARG A 222 -1.76 22.62 -18.73
CA ARG A 222 -1.70 21.85 -19.97
C ARG A 222 -0.40 21.04 -20.03
N ASP A 223 0.74 21.65 -19.68
CA ASP A 223 2.00 20.92 -19.61
C ASP A 223 2.04 19.94 -18.44
N ILE A 224 2.80 18.87 -18.65
CA ILE A 224 2.83 17.72 -17.76
C ILE A 224 3.46 18.01 -16.39
N ALA A 225 4.37 18.99 -16.29
CA ALA A 225 4.99 19.33 -15.01
C ALA A 225 3.99 20.05 -14.09
N VAL A 226 3.25 21.01 -14.64
CA VAL A 226 2.17 21.69 -13.90
C VAL A 226 1.07 20.69 -13.53
N LEU A 227 0.61 19.85 -14.46
CA LEU A 227 -0.41 18.84 -14.18
C LEU A 227 0.03 17.89 -13.07
N THR A 228 1.28 17.41 -13.12
CA THR A 228 1.84 16.56 -12.07
C THR A 228 1.81 17.26 -10.71
N ARG A 229 2.23 18.52 -10.64
CA ARG A 229 2.20 19.30 -9.39
C ARG A 229 0.79 19.42 -8.83
N VAL A 230 -0.21 19.66 -9.67
CA VAL A 230 -1.62 19.75 -9.25
C VAL A 230 -2.15 18.40 -8.75
N CYS A 231 -1.79 17.29 -9.41
CA CYS A 231 -2.16 15.94 -8.99
C CYS A 231 -1.56 15.55 -7.63
N ILE A 232 -0.35 16.02 -7.30
CA ILE A 232 0.32 15.71 -6.02
C ILE A 232 0.12 16.76 -4.93
N ALA A 233 -0.59 17.85 -5.20
CA ALA A 233 -0.69 19.00 -4.29
C ALA A 233 -1.21 18.65 -2.89
N THR A 234 -2.00 17.58 -2.77
CA THR A 234 -2.58 17.10 -1.50
C THR A 234 -1.90 15.84 -0.96
N SER A 235 -0.86 15.34 -1.63
CA SER A 235 -0.16 14.11 -1.25
C SER A 235 1.29 14.39 -0.82
N LYS A 236 1.94 13.35 -0.31
CA LYS A 236 3.38 13.38 0.02
C LYS A 236 4.27 12.95 -1.14
N ALA A 237 3.69 12.62 -2.30
CA ALA A 237 4.45 12.20 -3.47
C ALA A 237 5.36 13.33 -3.97
N LYS A 238 6.46 12.96 -4.65
CA LYS A 238 7.44 13.89 -5.21
C LYS A 238 7.37 13.88 -6.74
N PRO A 239 7.53 15.04 -7.41
CA PRO A 239 7.50 15.12 -8.87
C PRO A 239 8.80 14.57 -9.46
N THR A 240 8.94 13.25 -9.55
CA THR A 240 10.09 12.61 -10.22
C THR A 240 9.83 12.47 -11.72
N ALA A 241 10.89 12.32 -12.53
CA ALA A 241 10.75 12.05 -13.96
C ALA A 241 9.81 10.86 -14.24
N ALA A 242 9.92 9.78 -13.46
CA ALA A 242 9.08 8.60 -13.58
C ALA A 242 7.60 8.90 -13.28
N LEU A 243 7.32 9.80 -12.32
CA LEU A 243 5.95 10.25 -12.04
C LEU A 243 5.39 11.09 -13.19
N LEU A 244 6.18 11.99 -13.78
CA LEU A 244 5.74 12.79 -14.93
C LEU A 244 5.34 11.89 -16.11
N ILE A 245 6.17 10.89 -16.42
CA ILE A 245 5.87 9.87 -17.44
C ILE A 245 4.57 9.13 -17.10
N ARG A 246 4.35 8.82 -15.82
CA ARG A 246 3.14 8.15 -15.35
C ARG A 246 1.88 8.99 -15.53
N ILE A 247 1.94 10.28 -15.22
CA ILE A 247 0.84 11.22 -15.43
C ILE A 247 0.58 11.39 -16.93
N ALA A 248 1.61 11.45 -17.78
CA ALA A 248 1.46 11.54 -19.23
C ALA A 248 0.74 10.30 -19.79
N PHE A 249 1.05 9.10 -19.29
CA PHE A 249 0.29 7.90 -19.64
C PHE A 249 -1.21 8.03 -19.31
N LEU A 250 -1.56 8.57 -18.15
CA LEU A 250 -2.96 8.76 -17.76
C LEU A 250 -3.66 9.85 -18.58
N GLN A 251 -2.95 10.93 -18.91
CA GLN A 251 -3.43 11.99 -19.79
C GLN A 251 -3.66 11.46 -21.21
N TRP A 252 -2.71 10.70 -21.75
CA TRP A 252 -2.84 9.99 -23.02
C TRP A 252 -4.04 9.03 -23.03
N GLN A 253 -4.24 8.25 -21.97
CA GLN A 253 -5.42 7.38 -21.83
C GLN A 253 -6.73 8.16 -21.95
N PHE A 254 -6.80 9.32 -21.31
CA PHE A 254 -7.98 10.16 -21.37
C PHE A 254 -8.23 10.69 -22.78
N THR A 255 -7.18 11.14 -23.46
CA THR A 255 -7.23 11.67 -24.84
C THR A 255 -7.60 10.59 -25.87
N GLN A 256 -7.07 9.37 -25.73
CA GLN A 256 -7.37 8.26 -26.65
C GLN A 256 -8.78 7.71 -26.49
N PHE A 257 -9.34 7.79 -25.30
CA PHE A 257 -10.66 7.24 -25.00
C PHE A 257 -11.58 8.32 -24.40
N PRO A 258 -11.94 9.36 -25.18
CA PRO A 258 -12.76 10.48 -24.70
C PRO A 258 -14.19 10.07 -24.35
N THR A 259 -14.64 8.87 -24.73
CA THR A 259 -15.94 8.30 -24.31
C THR A 259 -15.86 7.61 -22.96
N CYS A 260 -14.67 7.37 -22.43
CA CYS A 260 -14.41 6.72 -21.13
C CYS A 260 -14.36 7.71 -19.95
N VAL A 261 -14.84 8.95 -20.11
CA VAL A 261 -14.92 9.95 -19.01
C VAL A 261 -15.74 9.45 -17.81
N THR A 262 -16.51 8.38 -17.96
CA THR A 262 -17.32 7.75 -16.92
C THR A 262 -16.52 6.73 -16.08
N ASP A 263 -17.20 5.84 -15.37
CA ASP A 263 -16.65 4.88 -14.39
C ASP A 263 -15.66 3.85 -14.97
N LYS A 264 -15.47 3.87 -16.29
CA LYS A 264 -14.61 2.93 -17.03
C LYS A 264 -13.16 3.40 -17.20
N PHE A 265 -12.85 4.68 -16.96
CA PHE A 265 -11.50 5.23 -17.15
C PHE A 265 -10.40 4.36 -16.51
N TRP A 266 -10.55 4.05 -15.22
CA TRP A 266 -9.55 3.28 -14.47
C TRP A 266 -9.47 1.81 -14.92
N ASN A 267 -10.60 1.21 -15.34
CA ASN A 267 -10.58 -0.13 -15.91
C ASN A 267 -9.76 -0.14 -17.21
N ARG A 268 -9.91 0.90 -18.05
CA ARG A 268 -9.19 1.01 -19.31
C ARG A 268 -7.69 1.28 -19.11
N ALA A 269 -7.36 2.09 -18.11
CA ALA A 269 -5.98 2.28 -17.68
C ALA A 269 -5.37 0.93 -17.27
N ASP A 270 -6.04 0.16 -16.42
CA ASP A 270 -5.57 -1.16 -15.97
C ASP A 270 -5.43 -2.18 -17.12
N GLU A 271 -6.42 -2.25 -18.02
CA GLU A 271 -6.34 -3.07 -19.24
C GLU A 271 -5.10 -2.72 -20.08
N SER A 272 -4.82 -1.44 -20.22
CA SER A 272 -3.69 -0.95 -21.01
C SER A 272 -2.36 -1.25 -20.33
N LEU A 273 -2.26 -1.08 -19.00
CA LEU A 273 -1.08 -1.48 -18.24
C LEU A 273 -0.80 -2.98 -18.38
N ASN A 274 -1.84 -3.81 -18.26
CA ASN A 274 -1.71 -5.25 -18.41
C ASN A 274 -1.28 -5.62 -19.83
N LYS A 275 -1.86 -4.96 -20.84
CA LYS A 275 -1.45 -5.14 -22.23
C LYS A 275 0.02 -4.80 -22.44
N TYR A 276 0.48 -3.64 -21.96
CA TYR A 276 1.86 -3.20 -22.12
C TYR A 276 2.84 -4.18 -21.45
N ARG A 277 2.55 -4.66 -20.24
CA ARG A 277 3.38 -5.69 -19.58
C ARG A 277 3.37 -7.05 -20.29
N THR A 278 2.28 -7.35 -21.00
CA THR A 278 2.19 -8.57 -21.80
C THR A 278 2.96 -8.44 -23.11
N GLU A 279 2.99 -7.26 -23.71
CA GLU A 279 3.62 -6.98 -25.00
C GLU A 279 5.13 -6.74 -24.86
N PHE A 280 5.54 -5.89 -23.92
CA PHE A 280 6.93 -5.55 -23.64
C PHE A 280 7.48 -6.45 -22.53
N LYS A 281 8.37 -7.38 -22.89
CA LYS A 281 8.83 -8.46 -21.99
C LYS A 281 9.94 -8.02 -21.05
N THR A 282 10.70 -7.01 -21.44
CA THR A 282 11.78 -6.46 -20.62
C THR A 282 11.39 -5.14 -19.98
N ALA A 283 11.98 -4.83 -18.83
CA ALA A 283 11.77 -3.53 -18.16
C ALA A 283 12.18 -2.36 -19.06
N THR A 284 13.24 -2.52 -19.86
CA THR A 284 13.74 -1.52 -20.80
C THR A 284 12.76 -1.24 -21.94
N GLU A 285 12.19 -2.27 -22.56
CA GLU A 285 11.16 -2.11 -23.60
C GLU A 285 9.90 -1.42 -23.04
N LEU A 286 9.46 -1.83 -21.84
CA LEU A 286 8.30 -1.25 -21.19
C LEU A 286 8.54 0.24 -20.87
N GLN A 287 9.73 0.56 -20.34
CA GLN A 287 10.14 1.93 -20.07
C GLN A 287 10.19 2.77 -21.36
N ALA A 288 10.75 2.23 -22.44
CA ALA A 288 10.79 2.92 -23.73
C ALA A 288 9.39 3.21 -24.28
N ALA A 289 8.45 2.28 -24.13
CA ALA A 289 7.06 2.47 -24.52
C ALA A 289 6.39 3.62 -23.74
N PHE A 290 6.59 3.69 -22.42
CA PHE A 290 6.08 4.81 -21.62
C PHE A 290 6.77 6.14 -21.93
N THR A 291 8.08 6.14 -22.20
CA THR A 291 8.81 7.34 -22.64
C THR A 291 8.27 7.85 -23.97
N ALA A 292 7.95 6.97 -24.93
CA ALA A 292 7.33 7.38 -26.20
C ALA A 292 5.95 8.04 -25.99
N ILE A 293 5.17 7.61 -25.00
CA ILE A 293 3.92 8.29 -24.63
C ILE A 293 4.20 9.67 -24.04
N PHE A 294 5.21 9.78 -23.19
CA PHE A 294 5.62 11.06 -22.62
C PHE A 294 6.12 12.04 -23.70
N ASP A 295 6.85 11.56 -24.70
CA ASP A 295 7.29 12.37 -25.82
C ASP A 295 6.12 12.87 -26.67
N LEU A 296 5.13 12.00 -26.95
CA LEU A 296 3.90 12.40 -27.62
C LEU A 296 3.07 13.41 -26.80
N ASP A 297 3.08 13.29 -25.48
CA ASP A 297 2.41 14.22 -24.58
C ASP A 297 3.05 15.62 -24.69
N LYS A 298 4.39 15.72 -24.71
CA LYS A 298 5.11 16.98 -24.94
C LYS A 298 4.78 17.61 -26.29
N GLU A 299 4.70 16.80 -27.35
CA GLU A 299 4.29 17.30 -28.68
C GLU A 299 2.87 17.86 -28.69
N THR A 300 1.97 17.28 -27.88
CA THR A 300 0.54 17.63 -27.86
C THR A 300 0.22 18.80 -26.92
N PHE A 301 0.90 18.86 -25.79
CA PHE A 301 0.58 19.76 -24.67
C PHE A 301 1.68 20.76 -24.32
N GLY A 302 2.86 20.63 -24.94
CA GLY A 302 4.01 21.50 -24.72
C GLY A 302 5.09 20.87 -23.83
N GLU A 303 6.30 21.43 -23.89
CA GLU A 303 7.41 21.01 -23.04
C GLU A 303 7.10 21.30 -21.55
N PRO A 304 7.48 20.40 -20.62
CA PRO A 304 7.30 20.61 -19.19
C PRO A 304 8.07 21.84 -18.70
N ASP A 305 7.40 22.72 -17.95
CA ASP A 305 8.06 23.84 -17.28
C ASP A 305 8.81 23.37 -16.02
N LEU A 306 9.99 22.80 -16.22
CA LEU A 306 10.88 22.34 -15.15
C LEU A 306 11.57 23.48 -14.40
N VAL A 307 11.44 24.74 -14.87
CA VAL A 307 12.00 25.91 -14.17
C VAL A 307 11.08 26.30 -13.02
N LEU A 308 9.77 26.42 -13.27
CA LEU A 308 8.78 26.72 -12.23
C LEU A 308 8.38 25.47 -11.41
N HIS A 309 8.49 24.29 -12.02
CA HIS A 309 8.08 23.02 -11.44
C HIS A 309 9.22 21.98 -11.53
N PRO A 310 10.33 22.20 -10.79
CA PRO A 310 11.49 21.34 -10.86
C PRO A 310 11.15 19.92 -10.40
N GLN A 311 11.74 18.96 -11.11
CA GLN A 311 11.66 17.56 -10.73
C GLN A 311 12.63 17.23 -9.57
N VAL A 312 12.27 16.20 -8.79
CA VAL A 312 13.13 15.67 -7.72
C VAL A 312 13.86 14.44 -8.26
N ALA A 313 15.19 14.38 -8.05
CA ALA A 313 15.96 13.19 -8.43
C ALA A 313 15.61 12.03 -7.50
N VAL A 314 15.64 10.80 -8.02
CA VAL A 314 15.22 9.59 -7.26
C VAL A 314 16.01 9.41 -5.96
N ARG A 315 17.29 9.77 -5.95
CA ARG A 315 18.16 9.72 -4.75
C ARG A 315 17.74 10.68 -3.63
N ASP A 316 16.95 11.70 -3.96
CA ASP A 316 16.48 12.73 -3.02
C ASP A 316 15.02 12.45 -2.58
N VAL A 317 14.47 11.28 -2.93
CA VAL A 317 13.13 10.83 -2.54
C VAL A 317 13.24 10.02 -1.24
N ASP A 318 12.37 10.32 -0.27
CA ASP A 318 12.33 9.60 1.00
C ASP A 318 12.17 8.08 0.82
N ASP A 319 12.95 7.28 1.57
CA ASP A 319 12.97 5.81 1.45
C ASP A 319 11.59 5.16 1.57
N TRP A 320 10.72 5.70 2.42
CA TRP A 320 9.38 5.14 2.61
C TRP A 320 8.51 5.28 1.35
N LEU A 321 8.70 6.34 0.56
CA LEU A 321 8.04 6.51 -0.75
C LEU A 321 8.56 5.47 -1.74
N LEU A 322 9.88 5.23 -1.75
CA LEU A 322 10.50 4.21 -2.58
C LEU A 322 9.97 2.80 -2.25
N ARG A 323 9.83 2.47 -0.96
CA ARG A 323 9.24 1.17 -0.54
C ARG A 323 7.79 1.01 -0.98
N ILE A 324 6.99 2.08 -0.93
CA ILE A 324 5.62 2.05 -1.43
C ILE A 324 5.58 1.89 -2.95
N ASN A 325 6.49 2.54 -3.68
CA ASN A 325 6.62 2.34 -5.11
C ASN A 325 6.99 0.88 -5.43
N SER A 326 7.95 0.29 -4.70
CA SER A 326 8.27 -1.14 -4.85
C SER A 326 7.07 -2.04 -4.56
N ALA A 327 6.29 -1.76 -3.51
CA ALA A 327 5.08 -2.53 -3.19
C ALA A 327 3.99 -2.41 -4.26
N ALA A 328 3.92 -1.27 -4.97
CA ALA A 328 2.98 -1.06 -6.07
C ALA A 328 3.36 -1.86 -7.33
N ALA A 329 4.64 -2.22 -7.48
CA ALA A 329 5.12 -3.07 -8.57
C ALA A 329 4.73 -4.55 -8.40
N ALA A 330 4.41 -4.98 -7.17
CA ALA A 330 4.09 -6.37 -6.89
C ALA A 330 2.92 -6.83 -7.78
N PRO A 331 3.11 -7.95 -8.53
CA PRO A 331 2.04 -8.47 -9.37
C PRO A 331 0.87 -8.88 -8.49
N ALA A 332 -0.32 -8.88 -9.07
CA ALA A 332 -1.44 -9.51 -8.42
C ALA A 332 -1.11 -11.00 -8.26
N SER A 333 -0.80 -11.48 -7.05
CA SER A 333 -0.73 -12.91 -6.80
C SER A 333 -2.13 -13.47 -7.07
N VAL A 334 -2.26 -14.14 -8.22
CA VAL A 334 -3.47 -14.86 -8.64
C VAL A 334 -3.68 -16.05 -7.72
#